data_AF-A0A1Q5SZE1-F1
#
_entry.id   AF-A0A1Q5SZE1-F1
#
_cell.length_a   1.000
_cell.length_b   1.000
_cell.length_c   1.000
_cell.angle_alpha   90.00
_cell.angle_beta   90.00
_cell.angle_gamma   90.00
#
_symmetry.space_group_name_H-M   'P 1'
#
loop_
_entity.id
_entity.type
_entity.pdbx_description
1 polymer ?
#
loop_
_entity_poly.entity_id
_entity_poly.type
_entity_poly.pdbx_seq_one_letter_code
_entity_poly.pdbx_strand_id
1 'polypeptide(L)'
;MLGRPAMISQRPLSPKPKAIDDCYLTVADATCEQPPGIFSRISWFVETLKLHEILRTILFKLYNHGGLEAFEATGHQTNSRNGPDIQSIAQIDAELQAFKENLPKLLDWDWKAHQITGKVL
;
A
#
# COMPACT_ATOMS: atom_id res chain seq x y z
N MET A 1 -5.07 -38.06 39.11
CA MET A 1 -5.51 -36.95 38.24
C MET A 1 -4.51 -36.83 37.11
N LEU A 2 -4.86 -37.31 35.92
CA LEU A 2 -4.00 -37.37 34.75
C LEU A 2 -4.04 -36.00 34.05
N GLY A 3 -3.00 -35.18 34.25
CA GLY A 3 -2.88 -33.85 33.66
C GLY A 3 -2.79 -33.95 32.13
N ARG A 4 -3.62 -33.18 31.43
CA ARG A 4 -3.56 -33.09 29.97
C ARG A 4 -2.21 -32.47 29.58
N PRO A 5 -1.44 -33.06 28.63
CA PRO A 5 -0.25 -32.41 28.10
C PRO A 5 -0.63 -31.02 27.57
N ALA A 6 0.18 -30.00 27.89
CA ALA A 6 0.05 -28.70 27.26
C ALA A 6 0.27 -28.91 25.75
N MET A 7 -0.82 -28.92 24.99
CA MET A 7 -0.78 -28.97 23.54
C MET A 7 -0.30 -27.59 23.08
N ILE A 8 1.01 -27.41 23.06
CA ILE A 8 1.64 -26.21 22.52
C ILE A 8 1.12 -26.10 21.08
N SER A 9 0.32 -25.07 20.82
CA SER A 9 -0.05 -24.68 19.46
C SER A 9 1.23 -24.33 18.73
N GLN A 10 1.90 -25.32 18.16
CA GLN A 10 3.00 -25.10 17.23
C GLN A 10 2.38 -24.37 16.04
N ARG A 11 2.43 -23.03 16.04
CA ARG A 11 2.09 -22.26 14.85
C ARG A 11 3.02 -22.77 13.76
N PRO A 12 2.51 -23.40 12.69
CA PRO A 12 3.37 -23.76 11.58
C PRO A 12 3.99 -22.45 11.07
N LEU A 13 5.32 -22.40 11.05
CA LEU A 13 6.09 -21.27 10.55
C LEU A 13 6.13 -21.31 9.00
N SER A 14 5.00 -21.62 8.37
CA SER A 14 4.93 -21.69 6.91
C SER A 14 5.08 -20.26 6.36
N PRO A 15 5.98 -20.03 5.39
CA PRO A 15 6.09 -18.74 4.75
C PRO A 15 4.75 -18.36 4.12
N LYS A 16 4.47 -17.06 4.04
CA LYS A 16 3.28 -16.58 3.35
C LYS A 16 3.34 -17.01 1.88
N PRO A 17 2.21 -17.41 1.28
CA PRO A 17 2.15 -17.70 -0.14
C PRO A 17 2.68 -16.51 -0.96
N LYS A 18 3.44 -16.81 -2.01
CA LYS A 18 3.83 -15.79 -3.00
C LYS A 18 2.57 -15.31 -3.74
N ALA A 19 2.53 -14.04 -4.10
CA ALA A 19 1.48 -13.50 -4.95
C ALA A 19 1.75 -13.93 -6.39
N ILE A 20 1.00 -14.94 -6.84
CA ILE A 20 1.08 -15.54 -8.19
C ILE A 20 -0.32 -15.55 -8.75
N ASP A 21 -0.47 -15.17 -10.02
CA ASP A 21 -1.76 -15.24 -10.69
C ASP A 21 -2.16 -16.69 -11.02
N ASP A 22 -3.46 -16.98 -10.91
CA ASP A 22 -4.01 -18.34 -11.14
C ASP A 22 -3.64 -18.95 -12.49
N CYS A 23 -3.44 -18.13 -13.53
CA CYS A 23 -3.03 -18.59 -14.86
C CYS A 23 -1.62 -19.19 -14.90
N TYR A 24 -0.81 -18.96 -13.86
CA TYR A 24 0.53 -19.53 -13.70
C TYR A 24 0.56 -20.66 -12.67
N LEU A 25 -0.60 -21.07 -12.15
CA LEU A 25 -0.71 -22.24 -11.29
C LEU A 25 -0.86 -23.49 -12.15
N THR A 26 0.08 -24.42 -11.99
CA THR A 26 0.16 -25.67 -12.75
C THR A 26 0.15 -26.85 -11.78
N VAL A 27 -0.75 -27.81 -11.97
CA VAL A 27 -0.87 -28.98 -11.09
C VAL A 27 0.35 -29.90 -11.17
N ALA A 28 1.10 -29.82 -12.28
CA ALA A 28 2.29 -30.64 -12.52
C ALA A 28 3.55 -30.13 -11.79
N ASP A 29 3.59 -28.84 -11.42
CA ASP A 29 4.80 -28.26 -10.85
C ASP A 29 4.73 -28.22 -9.32
N ALA A 30 5.81 -28.65 -8.67
CA ALA A 30 5.93 -28.57 -7.21
C ALA A 30 6.04 -27.12 -6.70
N THR A 31 6.42 -26.19 -7.58
CA THR A 31 6.55 -24.76 -7.28
C THR A 31 6.07 -23.94 -8.48
N CYS A 32 5.11 -23.06 -8.26
CA CYS A 32 4.69 -22.08 -9.26
C CYS A 32 5.37 -20.74 -8.97
N GLU A 33 5.76 -20.02 -10.02
CA GLU A 33 6.26 -18.65 -9.93
C GLU A 33 5.64 -17.78 -11.02
N GLN A 34 5.52 -16.50 -10.73
CA GLN A 34 5.08 -15.54 -11.73
C GLN A 34 6.23 -15.25 -12.71
N PRO A 35 5.94 -15.14 -14.02
CA PRO A 35 6.98 -14.86 -15.00
C PRO A 35 7.76 -13.56 -14.70
N PRO A 36 9.06 -13.51 -15.03
CA PRO A 36 9.87 -12.32 -14.80
C PRO A 36 9.33 -11.14 -15.60
N GLY A 37 9.25 -9.97 -14.97
CA GLY A 37 8.73 -8.75 -15.61
C GLY A 37 7.20 -8.62 -15.59
N ILE A 38 6.48 -9.67 -15.17
CA ILE A 38 5.03 -9.62 -14.95
C ILE A 38 4.80 -9.46 -13.45
N PHE A 39 3.91 -8.55 -13.07
CA PHE A 39 3.45 -8.37 -11.70
C PHE A 39 2.15 -9.15 -11.45
N SER A 40 1.87 -9.50 -10.19
CA SER A 40 0.65 -10.21 -9.89
C SER A 40 -0.49 -9.23 -9.95
N ARG A 41 -1.60 -9.62 -10.59
CA ARG A 41 -2.82 -8.81 -10.64
C ARG A 41 -3.29 -8.44 -9.23
N ILE A 42 -3.20 -9.35 -8.27
CA ILE A 42 -3.59 -9.05 -6.89
C ILE A 42 -2.61 -8.08 -6.22
N SER A 43 -1.29 -8.26 -6.42
CA SER A 43 -0.29 -7.33 -5.88
C SER A 43 -0.47 -5.93 -6.43
N TRP A 44 -0.65 -5.80 -7.74
CA TRP A 44 -0.91 -4.51 -8.38
C TRP A 44 -2.18 -3.86 -7.87
N PHE A 45 -3.25 -4.64 -7.71
CA PHE A 45 -4.50 -4.14 -7.16
C PHE A 45 -4.33 -3.63 -5.72
N VAL A 46 -3.62 -4.37 -4.88
CA VAL A 46 -3.32 -3.97 -3.49
C VAL A 46 -2.52 -2.66 -3.45
N GLU A 47 -1.47 -2.52 -4.26
CA GLU A 47 -0.71 -1.26 -4.30
C GLU A 47 -1.56 -0.10 -4.84
N THR A 48 -2.46 -0.36 -5.79
CA THR A 48 -3.41 0.63 -6.29
C THR A 48 -4.38 1.11 -5.20
N LEU A 49 -4.87 0.20 -4.35
CA LEU A 49 -5.73 0.55 -3.23
C LEU A 49 -5.00 1.44 -2.21
N LYS A 50 -3.75 1.14 -1.88
CA LYS A 50 -2.93 1.98 -0.99
C LYS A 50 -2.74 3.39 -1.55
N LEU A 51 -2.45 3.49 -2.85
CA LEU A 51 -2.33 4.79 -3.51
C LEU A 51 -3.67 5.55 -3.47
N HIS A 52 -4.78 4.85 -3.67
CA HIS A 52 -6.11 5.46 -3.59
C HIS A 52 -6.42 5.97 -2.18
N GLU A 53 -6.00 5.26 -1.14
CA GLU A 53 -6.13 5.69 0.25
C GLU A 53 -5.36 7.00 0.50
N ILE A 54 -4.11 7.10 0.02
CA ILE A 54 -3.32 8.34 0.09
C ILE A 54 -4.03 9.47 -0.65
N LEU A 55 -4.56 9.21 -1.85
CA LEU A 55 -5.33 10.20 -2.62
C LEU A 55 -6.58 10.66 -1.86
N ARG A 56 -7.29 9.75 -1.19
CA ARG A 56 -8.44 10.08 -0.36
C ARG A 56 -8.04 10.99 0.80
N THR A 57 -6.91 10.70 1.45
CA THR A 57 -6.35 11.53 2.52
C THR A 57 -5.99 12.93 2.01
N ILE A 58 -5.40 13.04 0.83
CA ILE A 58 -5.10 14.32 0.17
C ILE A 58 -6.37 15.13 -0.06
N LEU A 59 -7.39 14.51 -0.68
CA LEU A 59 -8.67 15.16 -0.97
C LEU A 59 -9.36 15.63 0.32
N PHE A 60 -9.35 14.79 1.36
CA PHE A 60 -9.94 15.14 2.65
C PHE A 60 -9.18 16.28 3.34
N LYS A 61 -7.85 16.19 3.46
CA LYS A 61 -7.07 17.16 4.23
C LYS A 61 -6.91 18.51 3.54
N LEU A 62 -6.81 18.53 2.21
CA LEU A 62 -6.50 19.75 1.46
C LEU A 62 -7.72 20.40 0.80
N TYR A 63 -8.80 19.65 0.56
CA TYR A 63 -9.96 20.15 -0.18
C TYR A 63 -11.28 20.10 0.62
N ASN A 64 -11.32 19.44 1.80
CA ASN A 64 -12.53 19.42 2.63
C ASN A 64 -12.72 20.67 3.51
N HIS A 65 -12.06 21.78 3.19
CA HIS A 65 -12.14 23.02 3.96
C HIS A 65 -13.49 23.77 3.86
N GLY A 66 -14.51 23.19 3.20
CA GLY A 66 -15.75 23.91 2.91
C GLY A 66 -17.04 23.11 2.72
N GLY A 67 -17.14 21.82 3.07
CA GLY A 67 -18.39 21.10 2.80
C GLY A 67 -18.60 19.81 3.58
N LEU A 68 -19.35 19.95 4.70
CA LEU A 68 -20.40 19.06 5.26
C LEU A 68 -20.36 18.85 6.79
N GLU A 69 -19.40 19.41 7.51
CA GLU A 69 -19.36 19.34 8.99
C GLU A 69 -19.54 20.74 9.61
N ALA A 70 -20.50 21.50 9.10
CA ALA A 70 -21.00 22.73 9.73
C ALA A 70 -22.47 22.58 10.12
N PHE A 71 -22.87 21.38 10.58
CA PHE A 71 -24.25 21.20 11.07
C PHE A 71 -24.37 20.99 12.58
N GLU A 72 -23.43 20.37 13.30
CA GLU A 72 -23.66 20.10 14.73
C GLU A 72 -22.36 20.09 15.55
N ALA A 73 -22.03 21.20 16.20
CA ALA A 73 -21.50 21.25 17.58
C ALA A 73 -20.95 22.65 17.94
N THR A 74 -21.70 23.34 18.79
CA THR A 74 -21.20 24.20 19.88
C THR A 74 -20.09 25.21 19.55
N GLY A 75 -20.53 26.43 19.25
CA GLY A 75 -20.04 27.68 19.85
C GLY A 75 -18.60 27.72 20.39
N HIS A 76 -17.60 27.67 19.50
CA HIS A 76 -16.38 28.46 19.58
C HIS A 76 -15.78 28.50 18.18
N GLN A 77 -16.10 29.54 17.41
CA GLN A 77 -15.37 29.86 16.19
C GLN A 77 -13.97 30.33 16.59
N THR A 78 -13.04 29.40 16.76
CA THR A 78 -11.62 29.74 16.71
C THR A 78 -11.24 29.89 15.25
N ASN A 79 -11.08 31.15 14.86
CA ASN A 79 -10.38 31.61 13.67
C ASN A 79 -9.40 30.57 13.10
N SER A 80 -9.76 29.83 12.06
CA SER A 80 -8.76 29.17 11.20
C SER A 80 -8.80 29.82 9.84
N ARG A 81 -8.09 30.95 9.78
CA ARG A 81 -7.80 31.69 8.57
C ARG A 81 -6.80 30.88 7.74
N ASN A 82 -7.32 30.27 6.68
CA ASN A 82 -6.75 30.22 5.33
C ASN A 82 -5.45 29.42 5.13
N GLY A 83 -5.62 28.21 4.60
CA GLY A 83 -4.58 27.45 3.90
C GLY A 83 -4.57 25.97 4.30
N PRO A 84 -4.15 25.07 3.42
CA PRO A 84 -3.85 23.71 3.82
C PRO A 84 -2.80 23.73 4.94
N ASP A 85 -3.08 23.01 6.02
CA ASP A 85 -2.19 22.89 7.16
C ASP A 85 -0.84 22.31 6.70
N ILE A 86 0.25 23.06 6.96
CA ILE A 86 1.61 22.69 6.55
C ILE A 86 2.00 21.33 7.13
N GLN A 87 1.52 21.00 8.34
CA GLN A 87 1.75 19.70 8.96
C GLN A 87 1.06 18.58 8.16
N SER A 88 -0.16 18.82 7.70
CA SER A 88 -0.90 17.90 6.82
C SER A 88 -0.20 17.66 5.49
N ILE A 89 0.39 18.70 4.88
CA ILE A 89 1.20 18.58 3.65
C ILE A 89 2.45 17.73 3.90
N ALA A 90 3.21 18.01 4.97
CA ALA A 90 4.41 17.25 5.32
C ALA A 90 4.10 15.77 5.58
N GLN A 91 2.96 15.48 6.20
CA GLN A 91 2.50 14.11 6.44
C GLN A 91 2.17 13.38 5.13
N ILE A 92 1.47 14.04 4.19
CA ILE A 92 1.16 13.47 2.87
C ILE A 92 2.45 13.17 2.10
N ASP A 93 3.43 14.06 2.14
CA ASP A 93 4.73 13.87 1.47
C ASP A 93 5.48 12.67 2.03
N ALA A 94 5.52 12.53 3.36
CA ALA A 94 6.12 11.37 4.01
C ALA A 94 5.41 10.04 3.65
N GLU A 95 4.07 10.04 3.57
CA GLU A 95 3.28 8.87 3.16
C GLU A 95 3.54 8.49 1.69
N LEU A 96 3.63 9.47 0.79
CA LEU A 96 3.97 9.25 -0.61
C LEU A 96 5.39 8.71 -0.79
N GLN A 97 6.35 9.24 -0.03
CA GLN A 97 7.73 8.78 -0.03
C GLN A 97 7.83 7.34 0.48
N ALA A 98 7.16 7.04 1.60
CA ALA A 98 7.10 5.68 2.14
C ALA A 98 6.42 4.71 1.16
N PHE A 99 5.37 5.14 0.46
CA PHE A 99 4.73 4.35 -0.58
C PHE A 99 5.70 4.05 -1.74
N LYS A 100 6.45 5.05 -2.22
CA LYS A 100 7.45 4.88 -3.27
C LYS A 100 8.56 3.90 -2.87
N GLU A 101 9.07 4.00 -1.64
CA GLU A 101 10.15 3.13 -1.14
C GLU A 101 9.73 1.66 -0.97
N ASN A 102 8.45 1.42 -0.62
CA ASN A 102 7.91 0.08 -0.43
C ASN A 102 7.32 -0.51 -1.71
N LEU A 103 7.31 0.24 -2.81
CA LEU A 103 6.75 -0.20 -4.06
C LEU A 103 7.57 -1.36 -4.63
N PRO A 104 6.95 -2.45 -5.09
CA PRO A 104 7.68 -3.50 -5.80
C PRO A 104 8.43 -2.90 -7.00
N LYS A 105 9.72 -3.25 -7.18
CA LYS A 105 10.57 -2.74 -8.27
C LYS A 105 9.93 -2.84 -9.67
N LEU A 106 9.11 -3.86 -9.86
CA LEU A 106 8.37 -4.10 -11.11
C LEU A 106 7.29 -3.03 -11.40
N LEU A 107 6.80 -2.36 -10.37
CA LEU A 107 5.79 -1.30 -10.44
C LEU A 107 6.40 0.11 -10.41
N ASP A 108 7.70 0.22 -10.15
CA ASP A 108 8.38 1.50 -10.03
C ASP A 108 8.41 2.21 -11.39
N TRP A 109 7.93 3.45 -11.41
CA TRP A 109 7.92 4.30 -12.61
C TRP A 109 9.33 4.62 -13.12
N ASP A 110 10.35 4.58 -12.25
CA ASP A 110 11.75 4.86 -12.58
C ASP A 110 12.48 3.60 -13.09
N TRP A 111 11.89 2.41 -12.92
CA TRP A 111 12.46 1.13 -13.33
C TRP A 111 12.74 1.06 -14.84
N LYS A 112 11.86 1.66 -15.66
CA LYS A 112 12.06 1.72 -17.12
C LYS A 112 13.21 2.65 -17.50
N ALA A 113 13.47 3.71 -16.73
CA ALA A 113 14.59 4.62 -17.00
C ALA A 113 15.94 3.90 -16.80
N HIS A 114 16.05 3.05 -15.77
CA HIS A 114 17.26 2.27 -15.49
C HIS A 114 17.52 1.13 -16.48
N GLN A 115 16.49 0.55 -17.10
CA GLN A 115 16.69 -0.47 -18.14
C GLN A 115 17.18 0.10 -19.48
N ILE A 116 16.88 1.37 -19.78
CA ILE A 116 17.32 2.01 -21.02
C ILE A 116 18.79 2.42 -20.91
N THR A 117 19.26 2.85 -19.74
CA THR A 117 20.67 3.24 -19.53
C THR A 117 21.63 2.03 -19.46
N GLY A 118 21.15 0.85 -19.07
CA GLY A 118 21.96 -0.38 -19.03
C GLY A 118 22.13 -1.11 -20.37
N LYS A 119 21.66 -0.53 -21.48
CA LYS A 119 21.65 -1.16 -22.82
C LYS A 119 22.49 -0.43 -23.87
N VAL A 120 23.44 0.41 -23.45
CA VAL A 120 24.43 1.02 -24.36
C VAL A 120 25.80 0.42 -24.06
N LEU A 121 26.17 -0.53 -24.92
CA LEU A 121 27.51 -1.09 -25.22
C LEU A 121 28.37 -1.61 -24.06
#